data_AF-A0A6S7JC05-F1
#
_entry.id   AF-A0A6S7JC05-F1
#
_cell.length_a   1.000
_cell.length_b   1.000
_cell.length_c   1.000
_cell.angle_alpha   90.00
_cell.angle_beta   90.00
_cell.angle_gamma   90.00
#
_symmetry.space_group_name_H-M   'P 1'
#
loop_
_entity.id
_entity.type
_entity.pdbx_description
1 polymer ?
#
loop_
_entity_poly.entity_id
_entity_poly.type
_entity_poly.pdbx_seq_one_letter_code
_entity_poly.pdbx_strand_id
1 'polypeptide(L)'
;MAKEPALAEAARLLSQAASSLINQSSQPSTSRSTESSAITNQPETNNRPARARDEFRRLFAPYNQANASTSRPIPLNGNIPQRRASTNHHAKAPKRRKSVKEISIKFFCLASTTQLDVPNNDEKQQLLVAGLGEKKVTLQADSTSSDVVAALKETYPKLTDGGGYEFMYAKASSRQLSVIDEGENGYTIEFLKQFVGQGRVYIRPIQCDLD
;
A
#
# COMPACT_ATOMS: atom_id res chain seq x y z
N MET A 1 -59.34 10.83 -28.95
CA MET A 1 -58.82 11.65 -27.84
C MET A 1 -58.71 10.75 -26.62
N ALA A 2 -57.58 10.04 -26.44
CA ALA A 2 -57.39 9.12 -25.32
C ALA A 2 -55.88 8.85 -25.12
N LYS A 3 -55.27 9.53 -24.16
CA LYS A 3 -53.95 9.22 -23.60
C LYS A 3 -53.91 9.95 -22.27
N GLU A 4 -54.12 9.24 -21.16
CA GLU A 4 -53.60 9.57 -19.81
C GLU A 4 -54.20 8.65 -18.72
N PRO A 5 -53.78 7.37 -18.64
CA PRO A 5 -53.84 6.65 -17.36
C PRO A 5 -52.46 6.40 -16.73
N ALA A 6 -51.38 6.48 -17.52
CA ALA A 6 -50.04 6.08 -17.07
C ALA A 6 -49.37 7.06 -16.09
N LEU A 7 -49.65 8.37 -16.20
CA LEU A 7 -49.05 9.38 -15.32
C LEU A 7 -49.61 9.31 -13.89
N ALA A 8 -50.91 9.03 -13.76
CA ALA A 8 -51.59 8.89 -12.47
C ALA A 8 -51.13 7.65 -11.71
N GLU A 9 -50.81 6.56 -12.41
CA GLU A 9 -50.31 5.33 -11.82
C GLU A 9 -48.86 5.49 -11.32
N ALA A 10 -48.01 6.17 -12.10
CA ALA A 10 -46.64 6.49 -11.69
C ALA A 10 -46.59 7.38 -10.44
N ALA A 11 -47.47 8.38 -10.35
CA ALA A 11 -47.57 9.25 -9.17
C ALA A 11 -47.99 8.48 -7.91
N ARG A 12 -48.91 7.51 -8.03
CA ARG A 12 -49.33 6.64 -6.92
C ARG A 12 -48.20 5.73 -6.43
N LEU A 13 -47.46 5.13 -7.36
CA LEU A 13 -46.31 4.27 -7.04
C LEU A 13 -45.20 5.03 -6.30
N LEU A 14 -44.87 6.25 -6.75
CA LEU A 14 -43.87 7.10 -6.08
C LEU A 14 -44.31 7.51 -4.67
N SER A 15 -45.58 7.86 -4.49
CA SER A 15 -46.11 8.22 -3.16
C SER A 15 -46.06 7.03 -2.20
N GLN A 16 -46.36 5.81 -2.66
CA GLN A 16 -46.33 4.61 -1.83
C GLN A 16 -44.89 4.22 -1.42
N ALA A 17 -43.92 4.38 -2.32
CA ALA A 17 -42.52 4.12 -2.02
C ALA A 17 -41.95 5.08 -0.97
N ALA A 18 -42.31 6.37 -1.04
CA ALA A 18 -41.87 7.38 -0.08
C ALA A 18 -42.36 7.08 1.35
N SER A 19 -43.63 6.67 1.50
CA SER A 19 -44.18 6.27 2.81
C SER A 19 -43.49 5.04 3.39
N SER A 20 -43.06 4.08 2.54
CA SER A 20 -42.35 2.88 2.99
C SER A 20 -40.92 3.15 3.48
N LEU A 21 -40.23 4.17 2.95
CA LEU A 21 -38.90 4.57 3.43
C LEU A 21 -38.97 5.31 4.78
N ILE A 22 -39.98 6.17 4.96
CA ILE A 22 -40.18 6.89 6.22
C ILE A 22 -40.42 5.90 7.37
N ASN A 23 -41.20 4.85 7.14
CA ASN A 23 -41.46 3.82 8.15
C ASN A 23 -40.24 2.92 8.46
N GLN A 24 -39.27 2.81 7.55
CA GLN A 24 -38.01 2.08 7.81
C GLN A 24 -37.02 2.89 8.65
N SER A 25 -37.11 4.22 8.63
CA SER A 25 -36.18 5.10 9.37
C SER A 25 -36.47 5.20 10.88
N SER A 26 -37.58 4.62 11.36
CA SER A 26 -38.01 4.67 12.76
C SER A 26 -37.75 3.37 13.55
N GLN A 27 -36.94 2.45 13.04
CA GLN A 27 -36.49 1.26 13.78
C GLN A 27 -35.01 1.42 14.15
N PRO A 28 -34.62 1.42 15.44
CA PRO A 28 -33.23 1.28 15.81
C PRO A 28 -32.76 -0.11 15.38
N SER A 29 -31.78 -0.17 14.48
CA SER A 29 -31.15 -1.41 14.04
C SER A 29 -30.33 -2.02 15.17
N THR A 30 -30.96 -2.88 15.96
CA THR A 30 -30.30 -3.95 16.71
C THR A 30 -29.82 -4.99 15.71
N SER A 31 -28.50 -5.08 15.55
CA SER A 31 -27.82 -6.13 14.81
C SER A 31 -28.09 -7.50 15.43
N ARG A 32 -28.54 -8.44 14.58
CA ARG A 32 -28.69 -9.86 14.90
C ARG A 32 -27.33 -10.54 14.76
N SER A 33 -26.72 -10.88 15.88
CA SER A 33 -25.60 -11.84 15.95
C SER A 33 -26.09 -13.12 16.63
N THR A 34 -26.14 -14.21 15.88
CA THR A 34 -26.32 -15.57 16.42
C THR A 34 -24.97 -16.11 16.92
N GLU A 35 -24.90 -16.24 18.25
CA GLU A 35 -24.27 -17.31 19.05
C GLU A 35 -22.80 -17.70 18.77
N SER A 36 -21.92 -17.48 19.76
CA SER A 36 -21.57 -18.52 20.74
C SER A 36 -20.51 -18.06 21.76
N SER A 37 -20.81 -18.34 23.03
CA SER A 37 -19.89 -18.60 24.15
C SER A 37 -19.32 -17.40 24.92
N ALA A 38 -20.09 -17.02 25.94
CA ALA A 38 -19.71 -16.65 27.31
C ALA A 38 -18.31 -16.06 27.56
N ILE A 39 -18.27 -14.87 28.18
CA ILE A 39 -17.68 -14.66 29.52
C ILE A 39 -18.11 -13.29 30.07
N THR A 40 -18.69 -13.36 31.26
CA THR A 40 -18.91 -12.36 32.30
C THR A 40 -18.03 -11.11 32.25
N ASN A 41 -18.67 -9.94 32.16
CA ASN A 41 -18.09 -8.67 32.61
C ASN A 41 -18.11 -8.65 34.14
N GLN A 42 -16.95 -8.85 34.76
CA GLN A 42 -16.66 -8.24 36.05
C GLN A 42 -15.50 -7.26 35.89
N PRO A 43 -15.59 -6.07 36.50
CA PRO A 43 -14.41 -5.27 36.81
C PRO A 43 -13.70 -5.97 37.98
N GLU A 44 -12.36 -5.89 38.05
CA GLU A 44 -11.53 -5.93 39.28
C GLU A 44 -10.12 -6.53 39.01
N THR A 45 -9.12 -5.73 39.39
CA THR A 45 -7.75 -6.07 39.85
C THR A 45 -6.63 -6.44 38.84
N ASN A 46 -5.63 -5.57 38.86
CA ASN A 46 -4.17 -5.77 38.79
C ASN A 46 -3.64 -7.21 38.59
N ASN A 47 -2.61 -7.32 37.75
CA ASN A 47 -1.68 -8.47 37.54
C ASN A 47 -1.95 -9.53 36.45
N ARG A 48 -2.57 -9.19 35.33
CA ARG A 48 -2.66 -10.09 34.15
C ARG A 48 -1.83 -9.81 32.88
N PRO A 49 -0.90 -8.84 32.79
CA PRO A 49 -0.19 -8.61 31.52
C PRO A 49 0.87 -9.67 31.20
N ALA A 50 1.44 -10.36 32.21
CA ALA A 50 2.55 -11.30 32.00
C ALA A 50 2.08 -12.61 31.32
N ARG A 51 1.08 -13.29 31.88
CA ARG A 51 0.57 -14.56 31.34
C ARG A 51 0.01 -14.44 29.93
N ALA A 52 -0.71 -13.37 29.62
CA ALA A 52 -1.23 -13.14 28.27
C ALA A 52 -0.11 -12.92 27.25
N ARG A 53 0.98 -12.24 27.64
CA ARG A 53 2.17 -12.06 26.78
C ARG A 53 2.95 -13.36 26.60
N ASP A 54 3.03 -14.20 27.63
CA ASP A 54 3.72 -15.49 27.56
C ASP A 54 2.98 -16.48 26.65
N GLU A 55 1.64 -16.53 26.74
CA GLU A 55 0.81 -17.34 25.83
C GLU A 55 0.92 -16.88 24.37
N PHE A 56 0.87 -15.57 24.12
CA PHE A 56 1.09 -15.03 22.78
C PHE A 56 2.48 -15.39 22.25
N ARG A 57 3.52 -15.27 23.08
CA ARG A 57 4.90 -15.61 22.70
C ARG A 57 5.06 -17.12 22.43
N ARG A 58 4.31 -17.98 23.13
CA ARG A 58 4.30 -19.44 22.92
C ARG A 58 3.61 -19.83 21.61
N LEU A 59 2.47 -19.23 21.30
CA LEU A 59 1.70 -19.50 20.08
C LEU A 59 2.50 -19.17 18.80
N PHE A 60 3.30 -18.10 18.84
CA PHE A 60 4.10 -17.65 17.71
C PHE A 60 5.59 -18.00 17.81
N ALA A 61 5.99 -18.86 18.76
CA ALA A 61 7.38 -19.28 18.96
C ALA A 61 8.06 -19.85 17.69
N PRO A 62 7.39 -20.65 16.83
CA PRO A 62 8.01 -21.18 15.61
C PRO A 62 8.39 -20.10 14.59
N TYR A 63 7.70 -18.97 14.61
CA TYR A 63 7.83 -17.88 13.63
C TYR A 63 8.69 -16.72 14.13
N ASN A 64 8.96 -16.64 15.43
CA ASN A 64 9.70 -15.53 16.07
C ASN A 64 11.23 -15.74 16.14
N GLN A 65 11.81 -16.58 15.27
CA GLN A 65 13.27 -16.84 15.26
C GLN A 65 14.12 -15.72 14.65
N ALA A 66 13.52 -14.65 14.13
CA ALA A 66 14.25 -13.49 13.66
C ALA A 66 14.44 -12.49 14.81
N ASN A 67 15.64 -12.49 15.41
CA ASN A 67 16.23 -11.38 16.20
C ASN A 67 16.03 -11.41 17.72
N ALA A 68 16.43 -12.48 18.40
CA ALA A 68 16.68 -12.45 19.84
C ALA A 68 18.07 -13.00 20.19
N SER A 69 19.09 -12.17 20.03
CA SER A 69 20.41 -12.36 20.63
C SER A 69 20.31 -12.07 22.14
N THR A 70 19.79 -13.00 22.92
CA THR A 70 19.93 -12.95 24.39
C THR A 70 20.04 -14.39 24.90
N SER A 71 21.21 -14.66 25.46
CA SER A 71 21.64 -15.87 26.13
C SER A 71 20.54 -16.53 26.98
N ARG A 72 20.17 -17.76 26.66
CA ARG A 72 19.59 -18.69 27.63
C ARG A 72 20.57 -19.85 27.86
N PRO A 73 20.84 -20.20 29.13
CA PRO A 73 21.69 -21.35 29.47
C PRO A 73 20.97 -22.65 29.09
N ILE A 74 21.72 -23.56 28.46
CA ILE A 74 21.26 -24.89 28.05
C ILE A 74 21.24 -25.78 29.31
N PRO A 75 20.14 -26.47 29.64
CA PRO A 75 20.16 -27.51 30.67
C PRO A 75 20.97 -28.71 30.18
N LEU A 76 21.98 -29.10 30.97
CA LEU A 76 22.77 -30.31 30.84
C LEU A 76 21.87 -31.53 31.10
N ASN A 77 21.41 -32.24 30.06
CA ASN A 77 21.33 -33.70 30.08
C ASN A 77 21.01 -34.28 28.70
N GLY A 78 21.77 -35.28 28.26
CA GLY A 78 21.41 -36.14 27.12
C GLY A 78 22.48 -36.20 26.03
N ASN A 79 23.11 -37.37 25.92
CA ASN A 79 24.06 -37.79 24.88
C ASN A 79 23.74 -37.24 23.47
N ILE A 80 24.66 -36.43 22.92
CA ILE A 80 24.73 -36.14 21.48
C ILE A 80 26.14 -36.51 21.01
N PRO A 81 26.29 -37.39 20.01
CA PRO A 81 27.60 -37.84 19.54
C PRO A 81 28.41 -36.67 18.99
N GLN A 82 29.61 -36.46 19.54
CA GLN A 82 30.64 -35.59 18.96
C GLN A 82 30.96 -36.10 17.54
N ARG A 83 30.40 -35.45 16.52
CA ARG A 83 30.95 -35.54 15.16
C ARG A 83 32.36 -34.96 15.22
N ARG A 84 33.34 -35.85 15.25
CA ARG A 84 34.75 -35.53 14.98
C ARG A 84 34.80 -34.86 13.61
N ALA A 85 34.98 -33.55 13.60
CA ALA A 85 35.25 -32.81 12.38
C ALA A 85 36.67 -33.16 11.94
N SER A 86 36.74 -34.11 11.01
CA SER A 86 37.93 -34.46 10.25
C SER A 86 38.49 -33.24 9.53
N THR A 87 39.80 -33.23 9.45
CA THR A 87 40.66 -32.29 8.75
C THR A 87 40.31 -32.16 7.26
N ASN A 88 40.67 -31.00 6.71
CA ASN A 88 40.81 -30.67 5.29
C ASN A 88 39.54 -30.53 4.44
N HIS A 89 39.05 -29.30 4.34
CA HIS A 89 38.67 -28.76 3.03
C HIS A 89 39.10 -27.29 2.92
N HIS A 90 40.10 -27.05 2.05
CA HIS A 90 40.30 -25.78 1.34
C HIS A 90 39.13 -25.52 0.36
N ALA A 91 37.89 -25.60 0.85
CA ALA A 91 36.74 -25.12 0.10
C ALA A 91 36.80 -23.60 0.15
N LYS A 92 37.30 -22.97 -0.92
CA LYS A 92 37.13 -21.54 -1.13
C LYS A 92 35.64 -21.24 -1.04
N ALA A 93 35.22 -20.57 0.03
CA ALA A 93 33.85 -20.12 0.17
C ALA A 93 33.43 -19.39 -1.13
N PRO A 94 32.23 -19.68 -1.67
CA PRO A 94 31.80 -19.03 -2.90
C PRO A 94 31.82 -17.52 -2.67
N LYS A 95 32.57 -16.78 -3.51
CA LYS A 95 32.61 -15.32 -3.48
C LYS A 95 31.16 -14.83 -3.60
N ARG A 96 30.62 -14.27 -2.51
CA ARG A 96 29.28 -13.69 -2.50
C ARG A 96 29.21 -12.66 -3.62
N ARG A 97 28.40 -12.92 -4.64
CA ARG A 97 28.12 -11.92 -5.69
C ARG A 97 27.59 -10.69 -4.97
N LYS A 98 28.15 -9.51 -5.27
CA LYS A 98 27.66 -8.24 -4.73
C LYS A 98 26.18 -8.16 -5.09
N SER A 99 25.30 -8.21 -4.09
CA SER A 99 23.86 -8.05 -4.30
C SER A 99 23.64 -6.63 -4.81
N VAL A 100 23.16 -6.49 -6.05
CA VAL A 100 22.77 -5.19 -6.58
C VAL A 100 21.62 -4.68 -5.71
N LYS A 101 21.75 -3.47 -5.18
CA LYS A 101 20.74 -2.87 -4.31
C LYS A 101 19.57 -2.44 -5.19
N GLU A 102 18.40 -3.00 -4.97
CA GLU A 102 17.17 -2.58 -5.65
C GLU A 102 16.45 -1.51 -4.82
N ILE A 103 15.94 -0.49 -5.50
CA ILE A 103 15.19 0.62 -4.92
C ILE A 103 13.79 0.61 -5.53
N SER A 104 12.77 0.57 -4.67
CA SER A 104 11.38 0.71 -5.09
C SER A 104 10.81 2.08 -4.76
N ILE A 105 10.14 2.68 -5.74
CA ILE A 105 9.39 3.93 -5.62
C ILE A 105 7.96 3.74 -6.11
N LYS A 106 7.03 4.43 -5.45
CA LYS A 106 5.65 4.55 -5.91
C LYS A 106 5.54 5.80 -6.77
N PHE A 107 5.17 5.61 -8.03
CA PHE A 107 4.81 6.68 -8.94
C PHE A 107 3.29 6.82 -9.00
N PHE A 108 2.80 8.01 -9.26
CA PHE A 108 1.40 8.30 -9.47
C PHE A 108 1.24 9.13 -10.74
N CYS A 109 0.69 8.57 -11.81
CA CYS A 109 0.45 9.30 -13.05
C CYS A 109 -0.88 10.07 -12.98
N LEU A 110 -0.80 11.40 -13.16
CA LEU A 110 -1.94 12.30 -13.26
C LEU A 110 -2.44 12.34 -14.71
N ALA A 111 -3.72 12.67 -14.89
CA ALA A 111 -4.30 12.85 -16.22
C ALA A 111 -4.13 14.27 -16.74
N SER A 112 -4.32 15.29 -15.88
CA SER A 112 -4.33 16.67 -16.35
C SER A 112 -2.98 17.37 -16.26
N THR A 113 -2.69 18.17 -17.28
CA THR A 113 -1.55 19.08 -17.41
C THR A 113 -1.53 20.21 -16.39
N THR A 114 -2.71 20.59 -15.87
CA THR A 114 -2.87 21.71 -14.92
C THR A 114 -3.01 21.24 -13.47
N GLN A 115 -2.98 19.94 -13.22
CA GLN A 115 -3.20 19.39 -11.89
C GLN A 115 -2.05 19.76 -10.95
N LEU A 116 -2.39 20.49 -9.88
CA LEU A 116 -1.44 20.96 -8.87
C LEU A 116 -1.73 20.41 -7.48
N ASP A 117 -2.76 19.57 -7.33
CA ASP A 117 -3.16 18.98 -6.07
C ASP A 117 -3.25 17.45 -6.17
N VAL A 118 -3.00 16.78 -5.05
CA VAL A 118 -3.15 15.33 -4.91
C VAL A 118 -4.59 14.95 -5.26
N PRO A 119 -4.82 13.97 -6.17
CA PRO A 119 -6.16 13.58 -6.60
C PRO A 119 -7.02 13.05 -5.46
N ASN A 120 -8.34 13.23 -5.58
CA ASN A 120 -9.29 12.72 -4.58
C ASN A 120 -9.47 11.19 -4.69
N ASN A 121 -10.19 10.56 -3.76
CA ASN A 121 -10.34 9.10 -3.79
C ASN A 121 -11.05 8.60 -5.07
N ASP A 122 -12.14 9.25 -5.47
CA ASP A 122 -12.87 8.91 -6.70
C ASP A 122 -12.00 9.09 -7.94
N GLU A 123 -11.26 10.19 -8.01
CA GLU A 123 -10.33 10.49 -9.12
C GLU A 123 -9.19 9.47 -9.17
N LYS A 124 -8.63 9.06 -8.03
CA LYS A 124 -7.64 7.98 -7.96
C LYS A 124 -8.19 6.68 -8.54
N GLN A 125 -9.45 6.37 -8.28
CA GLN A 125 -10.10 5.17 -8.81
C GLN A 125 -10.33 5.28 -10.32
N GLN A 126 -10.75 6.44 -10.81
CA GLN A 126 -10.90 6.70 -12.26
C GLN A 126 -9.56 6.57 -12.99
N LEU A 127 -8.51 7.20 -12.46
CA LEU A 127 -7.16 7.12 -13.03
C LEU A 127 -6.63 5.69 -13.04
N LEU A 128 -6.90 4.90 -12.00
CA LEU A 128 -6.52 3.49 -11.97
C LEU A 128 -7.22 2.67 -13.07
N VAL A 129 -8.52 2.91 -13.29
CA VAL A 129 -9.30 2.26 -14.36
C VAL A 129 -8.78 2.67 -15.75
N ALA A 130 -8.37 3.92 -15.92
CA ALA A 130 -7.75 4.43 -17.14
C ALA A 130 -6.30 3.91 -17.36
N GLY A 131 -5.78 3.06 -16.47
CA GLY A 131 -4.40 2.55 -16.53
C GLY A 131 -3.33 3.56 -16.11
N LEU A 132 -3.76 4.73 -15.61
CA LEU A 132 -2.96 5.75 -14.94
C LEU A 132 -2.95 5.49 -13.41
N GLY A 133 -2.68 6.52 -12.61
CA GLY A 133 -2.72 6.42 -11.15
C GLY A 133 -1.45 5.80 -10.55
N GLU A 134 -1.59 5.15 -9.40
CA GLU A 134 -0.43 4.67 -8.63
C GLU A 134 0.13 3.34 -9.17
N LYS A 135 1.42 3.31 -9.48
CA LYS A 135 2.17 2.07 -9.74
C LYS A 135 3.53 2.09 -9.06
N LYS A 136 3.97 0.92 -8.61
CA LYS A 136 5.27 0.72 -7.97
C LYS A 136 6.28 0.30 -9.03
N VAL A 137 7.37 1.05 -9.14
CA VAL A 137 8.50 0.73 -10.02
C VAL A 137 9.69 0.36 -9.15
N THR A 138 10.35 -0.73 -9.49
CA THR A 138 11.57 -1.20 -8.80
C THR A 138 12.71 -1.20 -9.80
N LEU A 139 13.77 -0.46 -9.50
CA LEU A 139 14.96 -0.33 -10.32
C LEU A 139 16.21 -0.60 -9.48
N GLN A 140 17.34 -0.77 -10.15
CA GLN A 140 18.62 -0.91 -9.46
C GLN A 140 19.08 0.47 -8.97
N ALA A 141 19.85 0.51 -7.88
CA ALA A 141 20.31 1.77 -7.29
C ALA A 141 21.23 2.56 -8.22
N ASP A 142 21.97 1.86 -9.09
CA ASP A 142 22.85 2.38 -10.12
C ASP A 142 22.14 2.69 -11.46
N SER A 143 20.80 2.61 -11.49
CA SER A 143 20.01 2.97 -12.67
C SER A 143 20.12 4.46 -13.00
N THR A 144 20.30 4.74 -14.29
CA THR A 144 20.41 6.09 -14.85
C THR A 144 19.03 6.73 -15.04
N SER A 145 19.01 8.04 -15.32
CA SER A 145 17.78 8.76 -15.68
C SER A 145 17.05 8.12 -16.87
N SER A 146 17.80 7.62 -17.87
CA SER A 146 17.22 6.92 -19.03
C SER A 146 16.49 5.63 -18.64
N ASP A 147 17.01 4.89 -17.66
CA ASP A 147 16.39 3.65 -17.20
C ASP A 147 15.08 3.94 -16.46
N VAL A 148 15.03 5.03 -15.69
CA VAL A 148 13.80 5.50 -15.03
C VAL A 148 12.75 5.87 -16.08
N VAL A 149 13.14 6.62 -17.11
CA VAL A 149 12.25 6.99 -18.23
C VAL A 149 11.74 5.75 -18.96
N ALA A 150 12.60 4.78 -19.27
CA ALA A 150 12.21 3.54 -19.94
C ALA A 150 11.20 2.74 -19.10
N ALA A 151 11.48 2.57 -17.81
CA ALA A 151 10.60 1.87 -16.88
C ALA A 151 9.24 2.58 -16.72
N LEU A 152 9.22 3.91 -16.75
CA LEU A 152 7.98 4.68 -16.71
C LEU A 152 7.15 4.53 -17.97
N LYS A 153 7.77 4.51 -19.15
CA LYS A 153 7.06 4.27 -20.41
C LYS A 153 6.47 2.87 -20.48
N GLU A 154 7.18 1.87 -19.97
CA GLU A 154 6.66 0.50 -19.83
C GLU A 154 5.48 0.45 -18.84
N THR A 155 5.59 1.18 -17.74
CA THR A 155 4.60 1.18 -16.66
C THR A 155 3.34 2.00 -17.01
N TYR A 156 3.50 3.09 -17.74
CA TYR A 156 2.43 3.99 -18.19
C TYR A 156 2.59 4.29 -19.68
N PRO A 157 2.12 3.38 -20.57
CA PRO A 157 2.23 3.57 -22.01
C PRO A 157 1.61 4.89 -22.49
N LYS A 158 0.51 5.33 -21.86
CA LYS A 158 -0.16 6.61 -22.18
C LYS A 158 0.76 7.85 -22.03
N LEU A 159 1.83 7.78 -21.23
CA LEU A 159 2.79 8.88 -21.12
C LEU A 159 3.55 9.15 -22.42
N THR A 160 3.68 8.18 -23.33
CA THR A 160 4.34 8.41 -24.62
C THR A 160 3.54 9.34 -25.51
N ASP A 161 2.21 9.26 -25.43
CA ASP A 161 1.29 10.02 -26.27
C ASP A 161 1.10 11.45 -25.75
N GLY A 162 1.23 11.64 -24.42
CA GLY A 162 1.20 12.95 -23.77
C GLY A 162 2.47 13.79 -23.94
N GLY A 163 3.49 13.26 -24.62
CA GLY A 163 4.75 13.93 -24.91
C GLY A 163 5.65 14.12 -23.69
N GLY A 164 5.86 15.37 -23.26
CA GLY A 164 6.68 15.71 -22.10
C GLY A 164 5.94 15.56 -20.75
N TYR A 165 6.67 15.22 -19.68
CA TYR A 165 6.14 15.13 -18.33
C TYR A 165 7.15 15.64 -17.29
N GLU A 166 6.65 16.04 -16.12
CA GLU A 166 7.45 16.48 -14.98
C GLU A 166 7.18 15.62 -13.75
N PHE A 167 8.18 15.56 -12.87
CA PHE A 167 8.06 14.90 -11.57
C PHE A 167 7.69 15.91 -10.50
N MET A 168 6.74 15.53 -9.64
CA MET A 168 6.26 16.36 -8.56
C MET A 168 6.21 15.56 -7.25
N TYR A 169 6.20 16.27 -6.13
CA TYR A 169 6.01 15.72 -4.80
C TYR A 169 4.91 16.46 -4.05
N ALA A 170 4.25 15.77 -3.12
CA ALA A 170 3.30 16.40 -2.22
C ALA A 170 4.02 16.98 -1.00
N LYS A 171 3.71 18.23 -0.63
CA LYS A 171 4.21 18.82 0.61
C LYS A 171 3.59 18.11 1.82
N ALA A 172 4.37 17.89 2.88
CA ALA A 172 3.99 17.02 4.01
C ALA A 172 2.68 17.40 4.74
N SER A 173 2.24 18.65 4.64
CA SER A 173 1.06 19.18 5.34
C SER A 173 -0.04 19.70 4.40
N SER A 174 0.16 19.60 3.08
CA SER A 174 -0.83 20.08 2.11
C SER A 174 -1.05 19.07 1.00
N ARG A 175 -2.19 19.21 0.32
CA ARG A 175 -2.44 18.45 -0.90
C ARG A 175 -1.74 19.06 -2.12
N GLN A 176 -1.00 20.15 -1.94
CA GLN A 176 -0.33 20.84 -3.02
C GLN A 176 0.89 20.04 -3.50
N LEU A 177 0.94 19.85 -4.81
CA LEU A 177 2.06 19.29 -5.53
C LEU A 177 3.05 20.39 -5.90
N SER A 178 4.33 20.07 -5.86
CA SER A 178 5.40 20.97 -6.30
C SER A 178 6.38 20.19 -7.16
N VAL A 179 6.92 20.87 -8.17
CA VAL A 179 7.86 20.26 -9.13
C VAL A 179 9.16 19.90 -8.41
N ILE A 180 9.71 18.74 -8.76
CA ILE A 180 11.04 18.32 -8.34
C ILE A 180 12.01 18.80 -9.42
N ASP A 181 12.92 19.68 -9.04
CA ASP A 181 13.97 20.15 -9.95
C ASP A 181 14.92 19.02 -10.34
N GLU A 182 15.51 19.12 -11.53
CA GLU A 182 16.51 18.17 -12.00
C GLU A 182 17.77 18.23 -11.11
N GLY A 183 18.22 17.06 -10.65
CA GLY A 183 19.49 16.93 -9.93
C GLY A 183 20.70 16.98 -10.88
N GLU A 184 21.92 16.99 -10.32
CA GLU A 184 23.18 17.02 -11.09
C GLU A 184 23.31 15.91 -12.15
N ASN A 185 22.69 14.75 -11.88
CA ASN A 185 22.67 13.58 -12.77
C ASN A 185 21.28 13.34 -13.40
N GLY A 186 20.41 14.34 -13.39
CA GLY A 186 19.00 14.22 -13.77
C GLY A 186 18.17 13.41 -12.77
N TYR A 187 17.05 12.86 -13.24
CA TYR A 187 16.11 12.11 -12.42
C TYR A 187 16.53 10.64 -12.22
N THR A 188 17.48 10.40 -11.33
CA THR A 188 17.83 9.04 -10.90
C THR A 188 16.83 8.50 -9.86
N ILE A 189 16.70 7.18 -9.77
CA ILE A 189 15.80 6.56 -8.80
C ILE A 189 16.23 6.89 -7.36
N GLU A 190 17.53 6.96 -7.08
CA GLU A 190 18.01 7.29 -5.73
C GLU A 190 17.68 8.74 -5.34
N PHE A 191 17.85 9.68 -6.27
CA PHE A 191 17.48 11.08 -6.08
C PHE A 191 15.97 11.23 -5.80
N LEU A 192 15.13 10.64 -6.65
CA LEU A 192 13.68 10.65 -6.46
C LEU A 192 13.28 10.01 -5.12
N LYS A 193 13.94 8.92 -4.72
CA LYS A 193 13.69 8.24 -3.45
C LYS A 193 14.04 9.13 -2.26
N GLN A 194 15.17 9.82 -2.33
CA GLN A 194 15.62 10.73 -1.28
C GLN A 194 14.67 11.90 -1.12
N PHE A 195 14.11 12.41 -2.23
CA PHE A 195 13.19 13.54 -2.22
C PHE A 195 11.84 13.21 -1.57
N VAL A 196 11.24 12.07 -1.93
CA VAL A 196 9.89 11.69 -1.44
C VAL A 196 9.91 10.77 -0.21
N GLY A 197 11.04 10.15 0.10
CA GLY A 197 11.20 9.19 1.19
C GLY A 197 10.26 7.99 1.06
N GLN A 198 9.29 7.90 1.97
CA GLN A 198 8.24 6.86 1.96
C GLN A 198 7.01 7.24 1.14
N GLY A 199 6.96 8.48 0.64
CA GLY A 199 5.87 9.00 -0.17
C GLY A 199 5.85 8.45 -1.59
N ARG A 200 5.28 9.25 -2.48
CA ARG A 200 5.09 8.91 -3.89
C ARG A 200 5.53 10.10 -4.73
N VAL A 201 6.08 9.78 -5.91
CA VAL A 201 6.37 10.78 -6.94
C VAL A 201 5.13 10.88 -7.82
N TYR A 202 4.63 12.09 -8.02
CA TYR A 202 3.56 12.37 -8.96
C TYR A 202 4.17 12.70 -10.32
N ILE A 203 3.56 12.21 -11.39
CA ILE A 203 3.97 12.47 -12.77
C ILE A 203 2.83 13.25 -13.40
N ARG A 204 3.14 14.44 -13.91
CA ARG A 204 2.17 15.28 -14.59
C ARG A 204 2.57 15.45 -16.05
N PRO A 205 1.67 15.17 -17.02
CA PRO A 205 1.94 15.54 -18.40
C PRO A 205 2.05 17.06 -18.55
N ILE A 206 2.80 17.55 -19.51
CA ILE A 206 2.98 19.00 -19.73
C ILE A 206 2.28 19.45 -21.02
N GLN A 207 2.15 18.56 -22.01
CA GLN A 207 1.71 18.93 -23.35
C GLN A 207 0.26 18.56 -23.65
N CYS A 208 -0.20 17.37 -23.24
CA CYS A 208 -1.57 16.93 -23.46
C CYS A 208 -2.13 16.20 -22.24
N ASP A 209 -3.42 16.39 -21.98
CA ASP A 209 -4.14 15.63 -20.97
C ASP A 209 -4.28 14.16 -21.42
N LEU A 210 -4.20 13.23 -20.46
CA LEU A 210 -4.27 11.79 -20.69
C LEU A 210 -5.65 11.26 -20.31
N ASP A 211 -6.46 10.87 -21.30
CA ASP A 211 -7.78 10.23 -21.14
C ASP A 211 -7.66 8.69 -21.14
#